data_AF-A0A2U9Q031-F1
#
_entry.id   AF-A0A2U9Q031-F1
#
_cell.length_a   1.000
_cell.length_b   1.000
_cell.length_c   1.000
_cell.angle_alpha   90.00
_cell.angle_beta   90.00
_cell.angle_gamma   90.00
#
_symmetry.space_group_name_H-M   'P 1'
#
loop_
_entity.id
_entity.type
_entity.pdbx_description
1 polymer ?
#
loop_
_entity_poly.entity_id
_entity_poly.type
_entity_poly.pdbx_seq_one_letter_code
_entity_poly.pdbx_strand_id
1 'polypeptide(L)'
;MSMLAMFLIATGLGDVTRRFIGPRWVPPVLAVAVLVVGSLLAGLWHLGDLPLLAIASVAVVGWNVACERTEVTGTRQGIPLVIIGVAVTALILLSGWASDVDGVVGRWVTWAGMPETVSAGRVLMVLGVMLVQLTTANHVVRLVLGSVGAVKPAGQPQASDRLKGGRLLGPMERLLIVGLGLAGQLTMASAVVAAKSVIRFPEINATRNHDEQEIGIDEVVEYFLVGSFASWIFAFASLALVAAA
;
A
#
# COMPACT_ATOMS: atom_id res chain seq x y z
N MET A 1 5.78 10.97 -13.53
CA MET A 1 5.21 10.04 -12.51
C MET A 1 5.47 8.55 -12.81
N SER A 2 6.04 8.21 -13.97
CA SER A 2 6.27 6.85 -14.46
C SER A 2 7.06 5.94 -13.51
N MET A 3 8.18 6.43 -12.96
CA MET A 3 9.00 5.63 -12.03
C MET A 3 8.28 5.35 -10.71
N LEU A 4 7.44 6.28 -10.23
CA LEU A 4 6.62 6.06 -9.03
C LEU A 4 5.62 4.93 -9.28
N ALA A 5 4.96 4.90 -10.44
CA ALA A 5 4.07 3.80 -10.80
C ALA A 5 4.79 2.45 -10.79
N MET A 6 5.99 2.38 -11.39
CA MET A 6 6.80 1.17 -11.40
C MET A 6 7.26 0.76 -9.99
N PHE A 7 7.65 1.72 -9.15
CA PHE A 7 7.98 1.49 -7.75
C PHE A 7 6.81 0.89 -6.96
N LEU A 8 5.59 1.39 -7.15
CA LEU A 8 4.38 0.86 -6.50
C LEU A 8 4.05 -0.56 -6.98
N ILE A 9 4.14 -0.83 -8.29
CA ILE A 9 3.97 -2.18 -8.86
C ILE A 9 4.97 -3.16 -8.24
N ALA A 10 6.25 -2.80 -8.22
CA ALA A 10 7.32 -3.62 -7.68
C ALA A 10 7.12 -3.90 -6.18
N THR A 11 6.75 -2.88 -5.40
CA THR A 11 6.48 -3.00 -3.97
C THR A 11 5.28 -3.91 -3.70
N GLY A 12 4.16 -3.67 -4.39
CA GLY A 12 2.95 -4.48 -4.26
C GLY A 12 3.19 -5.94 -4.60
N LEU A 13 3.88 -6.23 -5.70
CA LEU A 13 4.16 -7.59 -6.13
C LEU A 13 5.18 -8.29 -5.20
N GLY A 14 6.18 -7.56 -4.71
CA GLY A 14 7.10 -8.02 -3.66
C GLY A 14 6.36 -8.46 -2.40
N ASP A 15 5.44 -7.63 -1.89
CA ASP A 15 4.66 -7.94 -0.70
C ASP A 15 3.67 -9.10 -0.93
N VAL A 16 3.07 -9.20 -2.12
CA VAL A 16 2.22 -10.35 -2.49
C VAL A 16 3.04 -11.64 -2.45
N THR A 17 4.21 -11.66 -3.07
CA THR A 17 5.04 -12.88 -3.16
C THR A 17 5.57 -13.34 -1.81
N ARG A 18 5.88 -12.42 -0.91
CA ARG A 18 6.25 -12.72 0.49
C ARG A 18 5.19 -13.56 1.23
N ARG A 19 3.91 -13.44 0.87
CA ARG A 19 2.83 -14.24 1.47
C ARG A 19 2.87 -15.72 1.06
N PHE A 20 3.40 -16.01 -0.12
CA PHE A 20 3.36 -17.35 -0.72
C PHE A 20 4.71 -18.07 -0.71
N ILE A 21 5.81 -17.32 -0.60
CA ILE A 21 7.17 -17.84 -0.78
C ILE A 21 7.92 -17.80 0.57
N GLY A 22 8.51 -18.94 0.96
CA GLY A 22 9.24 -19.09 2.21
C GLY A 22 10.64 -18.43 2.26
N PRO A 23 11.46 -18.52 1.20
CA PRO A 23 12.77 -17.87 1.18
C PRO A 23 12.71 -16.34 1.26
N ARG A 24 13.34 -15.78 2.30
CA ARG A 24 13.34 -14.34 2.64
C ARG A 24 14.01 -13.43 1.60
N TRP A 25 14.94 -13.97 0.81
CA TRP A 25 15.64 -13.21 -0.23
C TRP A 25 14.85 -13.12 -1.53
N VAL A 26 13.80 -13.94 -1.73
CA VAL A 26 13.04 -13.95 -3.00
C VAL A 26 12.20 -12.68 -3.19
N PRO A 27 11.42 -12.20 -2.21
CA PRO A 27 10.64 -10.97 -2.36
C PRO A 27 11.44 -9.74 -2.79
N PRO A 28 12.59 -9.38 -2.16
CA PRO A 28 13.36 -8.22 -2.60
C PRO A 28 14.00 -8.41 -3.98
N VAL A 29 14.48 -9.63 -4.30
CA VAL A 29 15.05 -9.92 -5.63
C VAL A 29 13.98 -9.80 -6.72
N LEU A 30 12.81 -10.39 -6.49
CA LEU A 30 11.71 -10.32 -7.44
C LEU A 30 11.21 -8.89 -7.60
N ALA A 31 11.07 -8.13 -6.52
CA ALA A 31 10.60 -6.76 -6.58
C ALA A 31 11.56 -5.87 -7.39
N VAL A 32 12.88 -6.02 -7.21
CA VAL A 32 13.88 -5.34 -8.05
C VAL A 32 13.83 -5.83 -9.49
N ALA A 33 13.69 -7.14 -9.73
CA ALA A 33 13.58 -7.68 -11.08
C ALA A 33 12.34 -7.11 -11.82
N VAL A 34 11.19 -7.05 -11.14
CA VAL A 34 9.94 -6.46 -11.67
C VAL A 34 10.12 -4.97 -11.94
N LEU A 35 10.76 -4.24 -11.04
CA LEU A 35 11.06 -2.82 -11.21
C LEU A 35 11.93 -2.59 -12.45
N VAL A 36 13.06 -3.30 -12.58
CA VAL A 36 14.01 -3.13 -13.67
C VAL A 36 13.42 -3.59 -14.99
N VAL A 37 12.90 -4.82 -15.06
CA VAL A 37 12.33 -5.38 -16.30
C VAL A 37 11.09 -4.58 -16.72
N GLY A 38 10.22 -4.22 -15.79
CA GLY A 38 9.04 -3.41 -16.11
C GLY A 38 9.40 -2.00 -16.57
N SER A 39 10.42 -1.37 -15.97
CA SER A 39 10.92 -0.06 -16.42
C SER A 39 11.50 -0.15 -17.83
N LEU A 40 12.25 -1.21 -18.14
CA LEU A 40 12.74 -1.48 -19.50
C LEU A 40 11.57 -1.68 -20.48
N LEU A 41 10.58 -2.49 -20.13
CA LEU A 41 9.41 -2.72 -20.99
C LEU A 41 8.57 -1.44 -21.22
N ALA A 42 8.60 -0.52 -20.26
CA ALA A 42 7.94 0.78 -20.31
C ALA A 42 8.78 1.88 -21.01
N GLY A 43 9.97 1.55 -21.52
CA GLY A 43 10.85 2.52 -22.21
C GLY A 43 11.60 3.48 -21.27
N LEU A 44 11.63 3.21 -19.96
CA LEU A 44 12.23 4.09 -18.94
C LEU A 44 13.74 3.85 -18.80
N TRP A 45 14.49 4.07 -19.87
CA TRP A 45 15.95 3.86 -19.92
C TRP A 45 16.74 5.14 -20.26
N HIS A 46 16.10 6.30 -20.20
CA HIS A 46 16.79 7.55 -20.48
C HIS A 46 17.66 7.98 -19.30
N LEU A 47 18.60 8.91 -19.55
CA LEU A 47 19.55 9.39 -18.53
C LEU A 47 18.86 9.91 -17.26
N GLY A 48 17.67 10.52 -17.39
CA GLY A 48 16.86 10.99 -16.26
C GLY A 48 16.20 9.86 -15.44
N ASP A 49 15.94 8.71 -16.06
CA ASP A 49 15.30 7.56 -15.42
C ASP A 49 16.28 6.75 -14.56
N LEU A 50 17.56 6.70 -14.93
CA LEU A 50 18.61 5.96 -14.20
C LEU A 50 18.72 6.33 -12.71
N PRO A 51 18.82 7.63 -12.31
CA PRO A 51 18.86 7.98 -10.89
C PRO A 51 17.55 7.62 -10.18
N LEU A 52 16.40 7.77 -10.84
CA LEU A 52 15.09 7.42 -10.26
C LEU A 52 14.97 5.91 -10.06
N LEU A 53 15.47 5.12 -11.00
CA LEU A 53 15.51 3.66 -10.92
C LEU A 53 16.42 3.19 -9.78
N ALA A 54 17.57 3.86 -9.58
CA ALA A 54 18.47 3.58 -8.47
C ALA A 54 17.80 3.87 -7.11
N ILE A 55 17.16 5.04 -6.97
CA ILE A 55 16.40 5.41 -5.77
C ILE A 55 15.29 4.38 -5.50
N ALA A 56 14.49 4.05 -6.52
CA ALA A 56 13.41 3.10 -6.41
C ALA A 56 13.91 1.69 -6.03
N SER A 57 15.02 1.24 -6.61
CA SER A 57 15.62 -0.07 -6.32
C SER A 57 16.10 -0.18 -4.88
N VAL A 58 16.84 0.84 -4.40
CA VAL A 58 17.31 0.90 -3.01
C VAL A 58 16.12 0.94 -2.05
N ALA A 59 15.09 1.72 -2.36
CA ALA A 59 13.89 1.84 -1.54
C ALA A 59 13.09 0.53 -1.48
N VAL A 60 12.88 -0.17 -2.60
CA VAL A 60 12.16 -1.45 -2.64
C VAL A 60 12.87 -2.52 -1.80
N VAL A 61 14.21 -2.60 -1.93
CA VAL A 61 15.00 -3.54 -1.12
C VAL A 61 14.95 -3.14 0.35
N GLY A 62 15.14 -1.84 0.64
CA GLY A 62 15.09 -1.29 1.99
C GLY A 62 13.75 -1.56 2.67
N TRP A 63 12.63 -1.38 1.96
CA TRP A 63 11.28 -1.71 2.42
C TRP A 63 11.16 -3.18 2.81
N ASN A 64 11.49 -4.08 1.89
CA ASN A 64 11.36 -5.53 2.12
C ASN A 64 12.19 -5.99 3.32
N VAL A 65 13.46 -5.58 3.37
CA VAL A 65 14.40 -5.93 4.45
C VAL A 65 13.96 -5.33 5.78
N ALA A 66 13.51 -4.06 5.79
CA ALA A 66 13.05 -3.42 7.01
C ALA A 66 11.76 -4.07 7.53
N CYS A 67 10.79 -4.35 6.67
CA CYS A 67 9.56 -5.07 7.04
C CYS A 67 9.87 -6.47 7.59
N GLU A 68 10.85 -7.18 7.02
CA GLU A 68 11.32 -8.46 7.56
C GLU A 68 11.95 -8.33 8.95
N ARG A 69 12.86 -7.37 9.12
CA ARG A 69 13.48 -7.13 10.42
C ARG A 69 12.46 -6.75 11.49
N THR A 70 11.45 -5.95 11.16
CA THR A 70 10.38 -5.60 12.08
C THR A 70 9.53 -6.81 12.46
N GLU A 71 9.23 -7.70 11.52
CA GLU A 71 8.49 -8.93 11.82
C GLU A 71 9.28 -9.90 12.70
N VAL A 72 10.61 -9.98 12.52
CA VAL A 72 11.47 -10.86 13.33
C VAL A 72 11.77 -10.28 14.71
N THR A 73 12.09 -8.99 14.80
CA THR A 73 12.55 -8.37 16.05
C THR A 73 11.43 -7.71 16.86
N GLY A 74 10.27 -7.41 16.24
CA GLY A 74 9.18 -6.68 16.88
C GLY A 74 9.48 -5.21 17.20
N THR A 75 10.65 -4.69 16.82
CA THR A 75 11.09 -3.33 17.17
C THR A 75 11.20 -2.42 15.95
N ARG A 76 11.28 -1.10 16.19
CA ARG A 76 11.57 -0.07 15.16
C ARG A 76 10.58 -0.03 13.99
N GLN A 77 9.30 -0.15 14.30
CA GLN A 77 8.22 -0.19 13.31
C GLN A 77 8.10 1.07 12.43
N GLY A 78 8.68 2.19 12.88
CA GLY A 78 8.75 3.42 12.09
C GLY A 78 9.75 3.38 10.93
N ILE A 79 10.77 2.51 10.95
CA ILE A 79 11.82 2.52 9.90
C ILE A 79 11.26 2.21 8.50
N PRO A 80 10.47 1.13 8.28
CA PRO A 80 9.93 0.87 6.96
C PRO A 80 8.99 2.00 6.48
N LEU A 81 8.23 2.61 7.39
CA LEU A 81 7.37 3.77 7.08
C LEU A 81 8.18 4.98 6.60
N VAL A 82 9.32 5.26 7.23
CA VAL A 82 10.23 6.33 6.78
C VAL A 82 10.82 5.99 5.42
N ILE A 83 11.26 4.75 5.18
CA ILE A 83 11.84 4.33 3.90
C ILE A 83 10.83 4.55 2.76
N ILE A 84 9.61 4.03 2.90
CA ILE A 84 8.60 4.15 1.85
C ILE A 84 8.13 5.60 1.69
N GLY A 85 7.97 6.35 2.79
CA GLY A 85 7.59 7.76 2.75
C GLY A 85 8.63 8.62 2.02
N VAL A 86 9.90 8.49 2.39
CA VAL A 86 11.01 9.20 1.74
C VAL A 86 11.12 8.82 0.27
N ALA A 87 10.98 7.53 -0.07
CA ALA A 87 11.04 7.07 -1.44
C ALA A 87 9.91 7.66 -2.30
N VAL A 88 8.66 7.60 -1.81
CA VAL A 88 7.51 8.18 -2.51
C VAL A 88 7.68 9.68 -2.68
N THR A 89 8.07 10.40 -1.62
CA THR A 89 8.30 11.86 -1.70
C THR A 89 9.42 12.20 -2.68
N ALA A 90 10.55 11.48 -2.65
CA ALA A 90 11.66 11.70 -3.57
C ALA A 90 11.24 11.46 -5.03
N LEU A 91 10.52 10.37 -5.30
CA LEU A 91 10.03 10.05 -6.64
C LEU A 91 8.97 11.04 -7.15
N ILE A 92 8.16 11.63 -6.27
CA ILE A 92 7.23 12.70 -6.61
C ILE A 92 7.98 13.99 -6.96
N LEU A 93 8.92 14.42 -6.10
CA LEU A 93 9.67 15.66 -6.29
C LEU A 93 10.57 15.61 -7.54
N LEU A 94 11.15 14.45 -7.81
CA LEU A 94 12.03 14.23 -8.98
C LEU A 94 11.25 13.72 -10.20
N SER A 95 9.91 13.70 -10.15
CA SER A 95 9.08 13.12 -11.22
C SER A 95 9.24 13.81 -12.57
N GLY A 96 9.70 15.07 -12.61
CA GLY A 96 10.00 15.80 -13.84
C GLY A 96 11.24 15.32 -14.59
N TRP A 97 12.06 14.45 -14.00
CA TRP A 97 13.17 13.77 -14.68
C TRP A 97 12.76 12.46 -15.35
N ALA A 98 11.58 11.93 -14.98
CA ALA A 98 11.10 10.68 -15.52
C ALA A 98 10.59 10.88 -16.96
N SER A 99 10.96 9.96 -17.84
CA SER A 99 10.42 9.92 -19.19
C SER A 99 8.96 9.49 -19.18
N ASP A 100 8.24 9.85 -20.25
CA ASP A 100 6.90 9.32 -20.50
C ASP A 100 6.96 7.82 -20.76
N VAL A 101 5.89 7.12 -20.37
CA VAL A 101 5.80 5.67 -20.54
C VAL A 101 5.53 5.35 -22.00
N ASP A 102 6.43 4.57 -22.59
CA ASP A 102 6.37 4.12 -23.97
C ASP A 102 6.69 2.61 -24.06
N GLY A 103 7.32 2.15 -25.13
CA GLY A 103 7.85 0.81 -25.29
C GLY A 103 6.78 -0.26 -25.56
N VAL A 104 6.91 -1.41 -24.91
CA VAL A 104 5.92 -2.49 -25.01
C VAL A 104 4.62 -2.08 -24.31
N VAL A 105 4.72 -1.39 -23.18
CA VAL A 105 3.55 -0.93 -22.42
C VAL A 105 2.75 0.09 -23.22
N GLY A 106 3.41 1.10 -23.80
CA GLY A 106 2.76 2.07 -24.68
C GLY A 106 2.01 1.41 -25.84
N ARG A 107 2.69 0.51 -26.57
CA ARG A 107 2.09 -0.26 -27.68
C ARG A 107 0.93 -1.16 -27.24
N TRP A 108 1.01 -1.73 -26.03
CA TRP A 108 -0.08 -2.54 -25.50
C TRP A 108 -1.31 -1.69 -25.19
N VAL A 109 -1.15 -0.48 -24.62
CA VAL A 109 -2.26 0.43 -24.33
C VAL A 109 -2.96 0.86 -25.62
N THR A 110 -2.19 1.18 -26.67
CA THR A 110 -2.77 1.51 -27.98
C THR A 110 -3.48 0.31 -28.61
N TRP A 111 -2.90 -0.89 -28.49
CA TRP A 111 -3.51 -2.13 -28.99
C TRP A 111 -4.79 -2.51 -28.25
N ALA A 112 -4.83 -2.27 -26.93
CA ALA A 112 -6.01 -2.52 -26.09
C ALA A 112 -7.19 -1.59 -26.40
N GLY A 113 -7.02 -0.60 -27.29
CA GLY A 113 -8.08 0.31 -27.70
C GLY A 113 -8.51 1.28 -26.61
N MET A 114 -7.60 1.62 -25.68
CA MET A 114 -7.89 2.59 -24.64
C MET A 114 -8.12 3.99 -25.23
N PRO A 115 -9.02 4.81 -24.64
CA PRO A 115 -9.21 6.19 -25.08
C PRO A 115 -7.90 6.98 -25.04
N GLU A 116 -7.68 7.88 -26.00
CA GLU A 116 -6.45 8.71 -26.08
C GLU A 116 -6.25 9.59 -24.83
N THR A 117 -7.31 9.85 -24.07
CA THR A 117 -7.26 10.57 -22.79
C THR A 117 -6.57 9.78 -21.67
N VAL A 118 -6.35 8.48 -21.85
CA VAL A 118 -5.72 7.59 -20.86
C VAL A 118 -4.28 7.31 -21.28
N SER A 119 -3.33 7.99 -20.63
CA SER A 119 -1.90 7.77 -20.85
C SER A 119 -1.44 6.41 -20.32
N ALA A 120 -0.41 5.82 -20.94
CA ALA A 120 0.17 4.56 -20.47
C ALA A 120 0.75 4.67 -19.06
N GLY A 121 1.29 5.84 -18.69
CA GLY A 121 1.75 6.12 -17.34
C GLY A 121 0.61 6.10 -16.31
N ARG A 122 -0.57 6.63 -16.66
CA ARG A 122 -1.76 6.55 -15.80
C ARG A 122 -2.25 5.11 -15.63
N VAL A 123 -2.20 4.28 -16.68
CA VAL A 123 -2.52 2.84 -16.57
C VAL A 123 -1.58 2.14 -15.59
N LEU A 124 -0.27 2.37 -15.70
CA LEU A 124 0.70 1.81 -14.76
C LEU A 124 0.47 2.34 -13.34
N MET A 125 0.12 3.61 -13.17
CA MET A 125 -0.17 4.20 -11.86
C MET A 125 -1.40 3.53 -11.22
N VAL A 126 -2.49 3.36 -11.98
CA VAL A 126 -3.69 2.63 -11.52
C VAL A 126 -3.32 1.21 -11.12
N LEU A 127 -2.54 0.49 -11.94
CA LEU A 127 -2.11 -0.86 -11.64
C LEU A 127 -1.27 -0.92 -10.35
N GLY A 128 -0.29 -0.03 -10.20
CA GLY A 128 0.57 0.06 -9.02
C GLY A 128 -0.25 0.35 -7.76
N VAL A 129 -1.15 1.33 -7.82
CA VAL A 129 -2.08 1.66 -6.74
C VAL A 129 -2.95 0.45 -6.37
N MET A 130 -3.55 -0.22 -7.35
CA MET A 130 -4.39 -1.39 -7.07
C MET A 130 -3.60 -2.53 -6.41
N LEU A 131 -2.34 -2.77 -6.82
CA LEU A 131 -1.49 -3.79 -6.22
C LEU A 131 -1.12 -3.47 -4.77
N VAL A 132 -0.70 -2.23 -4.46
CA VAL A 132 -0.35 -1.86 -3.07
C VAL A 132 -1.55 -1.90 -2.13
N GLN A 133 -2.77 -1.75 -2.66
CA GLN A 133 -4.00 -1.87 -1.86
C GLN A 133 -4.29 -3.29 -1.38
N LEU A 134 -3.65 -4.33 -1.95
CA LEU A 134 -3.88 -5.72 -1.56
C LEU A 134 -3.15 -6.07 -0.28
N THR A 135 -1.82 -6.04 -0.31
CA THR A 135 -0.93 -6.51 0.77
C THR A 135 -0.14 -5.38 1.41
N THR A 136 0.49 -4.51 0.63
CA THR A 136 1.32 -3.40 1.12
C THR A 136 0.58 -2.50 2.11
N ALA A 137 -0.65 -2.11 1.78
CA ALA A 137 -1.49 -1.31 2.66
C ALA A 137 -1.78 -2.00 4.01
N ASN A 138 -1.85 -3.34 4.06
CA ASN A 138 -1.97 -4.06 5.33
C ASN A 138 -0.68 -3.97 6.16
N HIS A 139 0.47 -4.09 5.51
CA HIS A 139 1.76 -3.92 6.17
C HIS A 139 1.90 -2.50 6.72
N VAL A 140 1.58 -1.49 5.92
CA VAL A 140 1.61 -0.08 6.34
C VAL A 140 0.71 0.14 7.56
N VAL A 141 -0.55 -0.31 7.51
CA VAL A 141 -1.48 -0.15 8.65
C VAL A 141 -0.94 -0.85 9.90
N ARG A 142 -0.37 -2.06 9.76
CA ARG A 142 0.20 -2.80 10.89
C ARG A 142 1.41 -2.09 11.49
N LEU A 143 2.29 -1.54 10.66
CA LEU A 143 3.44 -0.77 11.09
C LEU A 143 3.05 0.54 11.78
N VAL A 144 2.01 1.22 11.28
CA VAL A 144 1.45 2.42 11.92
C VAL A 144 0.91 2.04 13.30
N LEU A 145 0.10 0.99 13.39
CA LEU A 145 -0.50 0.56 14.64
C LEU A 145 0.56 0.24 15.70
N GLY A 146 1.59 -0.54 15.37
CA GLY A 146 2.60 -0.82 16.38
C GLY A 146 3.66 0.28 16.54
N SER A 147 3.73 1.29 15.67
CA SER A 147 4.47 2.53 15.96
C SER A 147 3.81 3.38 17.04
N VAL A 148 2.48 3.30 17.16
CA VAL A 148 1.69 3.95 18.22
C VAL A 148 1.61 3.07 19.48
N GLY A 149 2.15 1.85 19.44
CA GLY A 149 2.11 0.91 20.56
C GLY A 149 0.79 0.13 20.66
N ALA A 150 -0.14 0.29 19.71
CA ALA A 150 -1.41 -0.40 19.69
C ALA A 150 -1.31 -1.89 19.25
N VAL A 151 -0.11 -2.41 18.99
CA VAL A 151 0.13 -3.80 18.58
C VAL A 151 1.08 -4.48 19.55
N LYS A 152 0.62 -5.57 20.16
CA LYS A 152 1.45 -6.41 21.04
C LYS A 152 2.42 -7.28 20.22
N PRO A 153 3.61 -7.61 20.76
CA PRO A 153 4.57 -8.49 20.10
C PRO A 153 3.97 -9.82 19.64
N ALA A 154 4.55 -10.44 18.61
CA ALA A 154 4.10 -11.72 18.10
C ALA A 154 4.13 -12.80 19.21
N GLY A 155 3.00 -13.49 19.42
CA GLY A 155 2.85 -14.54 20.44
C GLY A 155 2.02 -14.15 21.67
N GLN A 156 1.63 -12.88 21.81
CA GLN A 156 0.61 -12.46 22.79
C GLN A 156 -0.77 -12.34 22.13
N PRO A 157 -1.88 -12.60 22.87
CA PRO A 157 -3.23 -12.50 22.32
C PRO A 157 -3.46 -11.08 21.80
N GLN A 158 -3.72 -10.94 20.50
CA GLN A 158 -4.06 -9.65 19.90
C GLN A 158 -5.57 -9.53 19.77
N ALA A 159 -6.10 -8.30 19.86
CA ALA A 159 -7.50 -8.02 19.57
C ALA A 159 -7.92 -8.53 18.17
N SER A 160 -6.96 -8.61 17.23
CA SER A 160 -7.17 -9.18 15.88
C SER A 160 -7.46 -10.68 15.86
N ASP A 161 -7.06 -11.45 16.87
CA ASP A 161 -7.26 -12.91 16.91
C ASP A 161 -8.71 -13.28 17.23
N ARG A 162 -9.46 -12.37 17.87
CA ARG A 162 -10.89 -12.55 18.19
C ARG A 162 -11.80 -12.25 16.98
N LEU A 163 -11.31 -11.61 15.92
CA LEU A 163 -12.12 -11.17 14.78
C LEU A 163 -11.56 -11.69 13.44
N LYS A 164 -11.95 -12.92 13.08
CA LYS A 164 -11.58 -13.57 11.80
C LYS A 164 -12.00 -12.78 10.55
N GLY A 165 -12.97 -11.86 10.65
CA GLY A 165 -13.56 -11.13 9.51
C GLY A 165 -12.67 -10.06 8.86
N GLY A 166 -11.61 -9.59 9.53
CA GLY A 166 -10.85 -8.41 9.09
C GLY A 166 -9.85 -8.63 7.94
N ARG A 167 -9.41 -9.87 7.68
CA ARG A 167 -8.25 -10.13 6.78
C ARG A 167 -8.53 -9.90 5.29
N LEU A 168 -9.78 -10.06 4.86
CA LEU A 168 -10.19 -9.86 3.46
C LEU A 168 -11.06 -8.61 3.28
N LEU A 169 -11.83 -8.23 4.31
CA LEU A 169 -12.72 -7.09 4.24
C LEU A 169 -11.96 -5.76 4.08
N GLY A 170 -10.82 -5.60 4.74
CA GLY A 170 -9.98 -4.39 4.64
C GLY A 170 -9.51 -4.10 3.20
N PRO A 171 -8.83 -5.05 2.54
CA PRO A 171 -8.47 -4.90 1.13
C PRO A 171 -9.67 -4.61 0.21
N MET A 172 -10.79 -5.32 0.39
CA MET A 172 -11.97 -5.12 -0.46
C MET A 172 -12.56 -3.71 -0.34
N GLU A 173 -12.63 -3.18 0.88
CA GLU A 173 -13.10 -1.80 1.09
C GLU A 173 -12.17 -0.78 0.43
N ARG A 174 -10.84 -0.94 0.60
CA ARG A 174 -9.86 -0.05 -0.02
C ARG A 174 -9.95 -0.06 -1.54
N LEU A 175 -10.12 -1.25 -2.14
CA LEU A 175 -10.35 -1.40 -3.57
C LEU A 175 -11.66 -0.76 -4.01
N LEU A 176 -12.73 -0.88 -3.21
CA LEU A 176 -14.01 -0.24 -3.48
C LEU A 176 -13.89 1.29 -3.45
N ILE A 177 -13.21 1.85 -2.44
CA ILE A 177 -12.96 3.30 -2.32
C ILE A 177 -12.17 3.80 -3.53
N VAL A 178 -11.07 3.14 -3.88
CA VAL A 178 -10.24 3.50 -5.04
C VAL A 178 -11.05 3.36 -6.34
N GLY A 179 -11.75 2.25 -6.54
CA GLY A 179 -12.56 2.00 -7.73
C GLY A 179 -13.67 3.05 -7.92
N LEU A 180 -14.40 3.39 -6.85
CA LEU A 180 -15.39 4.46 -6.86
C LEU A 180 -14.75 5.82 -7.15
N GLY A 181 -13.58 6.08 -6.56
CA GLY A 181 -12.81 7.29 -6.84
C GLY A 181 -12.40 7.42 -8.31
N LEU A 182 -11.90 6.33 -8.91
CA LEU A 182 -11.56 6.27 -10.34
C LEU A 182 -12.79 6.45 -11.25
N ALA A 183 -13.96 5.98 -10.81
CA ALA A 183 -15.24 6.19 -11.49
C ALA A 183 -15.83 7.61 -11.27
N GLY A 184 -15.14 8.50 -10.54
CA GLY A 184 -15.63 9.85 -10.21
C GLY A 184 -16.73 9.89 -9.14
N GLN A 185 -17.01 8.78 -8.47
CA GLN A 185 -18.09 8.62 -7.49
C GLN A 185 -17.61 8.85 -6.04
N LEU A 186 -17.03 10.01 -5.77
CA LEU A 186 -16.51 10.35 -4.44
C LEU A 186 -17.58 10.32 -3.34
N THR A 187 -18.82 10.69 -3.67
CA THR A 187 -19.97 10.62 -2.75
C THR A 187 -20.28 9.18 -2.32
N MET A 188 -20.15 8.22 -3.24
CA MET A 188 -20.34 6.80 -2.90
C MET A 188 -19.16 6.27 -2.08
N ALA A 189 -17.94 6.71 -2.39
CA ALA A 189 -16.76 6.35 -1.60
C ALA A 189 -16.87 6.87 -0.14
N SER A 190 -17.35 8.09 0.06
CA SER A 190 -17.59 8.64 1.41
C SER A 190 -18.75 7.92 2.13
N ALA A 191 -19.79 7.52 1.40
CA ALA A 191 -20.86 6.70 1.95
C ALA A 191 -20.37 5.33 2.47
N VAL A 192 -19.43 4.68 1.77
CA VAL A 192 -18.80 3.42 2.23
C VAL A 192 -18.05 3.64 3.55
N VAL A 193 -17.27 4.72 3.66
CA VAL A 193 -16.55 5.08 4.88
C VAL A 193 -17.52 5.34 6.04
N ALA A 194 -18.60 6.09 5.78
CA ALA A 194 -19.63 6.40 6.78
C ALA A 194 -20.41 5.14 7.21
N ALA A 195 -20.75 4.25 6.28
CA ALA A 195 -21.42 3.00 6.61
C ALA A 195 -20.55 2.13 7.53
N LYS A 196 -19.23 2.06 7.26
CA LYS A 196 -18.30 1.30 8.09
C LYS A 196 -18.17 1.89 9.49
N SER A 197 -18.14 3.22 9.65
CA SER A 197 -18.05 3.85 10.97
C SER A 197 -19.30 3.60 11.82
N VAL A 198 -20.49 3.58 11.21
CA VAL A 198 -21.76 3.28 11.89
C VAL A 198 -21.85 1.82 12.34
N ILE A 199 -21.47 0.86 11.49
CA ILE A 199 -21.56 -0.58 11.78
C ILE A 199 -20.63 -1.00 12.92
N ARG A 200 -19.51 -0.28 13.12
CA ARG A 200 -18.53 -0.61 14.16
C ARG A 200 -18.91 -0.13 15.56
N PHE A 201 -19.83 0.83 15.65
CA PHE A 201 -20.20 1.45 16.91
C PHE A 201 -20.84 0.45 17.92
N PRO A 202 -21.74 -0.47 17.48
CA PRO A 202 -22.26 -1.52 18.37
C PRO A 202 -21.21 -2.55 18.84
N GLU A 203 -20.23 -2.92 18.00
CA GLU A 203 -19.18 -3.89 18.37
C GLU A 203 -18.26 -3.38 19.49
N ILE A 204 -17.93 -2.08 19.45
CA ILE A 204 -17.18 -1.40 20.51
C ILE A 204 -18.00 -1.36 21.81
N ASN A 205 -19.31 -1.09 21.71
CA ASN A 205 -20.21 -1.03 22.87
C ASN A 205 -20.55 -2.40 23.46
N ALA A 206 -20.56 -3.47 22.65
CA ALA A 206 -20.76 -4.84 23.14
C ALA A 206 -19.55 -5.35 23.92
N THR A 207 -18.34 -4.95 23.51
CA THR A 207 -17.09 -5.26 24.24
C THR A 207 -17.04 -4.56 25.60
N ARG A 208 -17.64 -3.37 25.71
CA ARG A 208 -17.77 -2.61 26.97
C ARG A 208 -18.63 -3.32 28.04
N ASN A 209 -19.57 -4.18 27.64
CA ASN A 209 -20.52 -4.78 28.57
C ASN A 209 -20.11 -6.17 29.09
N HIS A 210 -19.02 -6.77 28.59
CA HIS A 210 -18.77 -8.19 28.81
C HIS A 210 -17.54 -8.58 29.65
N ASP A 211 -16.56 -7.72 29.98
CA ASP A 211 -15.45 -8.14 30.84
C ASP A 211 -14.75 -7.00 31.61
N GLU A 212 -14.72 -7.13 32.95
CA GLU A 212 -13.83 -6.47 33.92
C GLU A 212 -12.39 -7.05 33.90
N GLN A 213 -11.91 -7.64 32.80
CA GLN A 213 -10.62 -8.36 32.77
C GLN A 213 -9.55 -7.69 31.89
N GLU A 214 -8.60 -7.06 32.59
CA GLU A 214 -7.15 -6.91 32.32
C GLU A 214 -6.63 -6.33 30.99
N ILE A 215 -7.46 -5.99 30.01
CA ILE A 215 -7.02 -5.28 28.80
C ILE A 215 -7.77 -3.96 28.73
N GLY A 216 -7.05 -2.84 28.79
CA GLY A 216 -7.63 -1.50 28.77
C GLY A 216 -8.53 -1.32 27.55
N ILE A 217 -9.81 -1.00 27.79
CA ILE A 217 -10.82 -0.74 26.76
C ILE A 217 -10.34 0.31 25.75
N ASP A 218 -9.54 1.27 26.23
CA ASP A 218 -8.91 2.31 25.42
C ASP A 218 -7.96 1.76 24.35
N GLU A 219 -7.22 0.67 24.64
CA GLU A 219 -6.25 0.06 23.72
C GLU A 219 -6.96 -0.59 22.51
N VAL A 220 -8.14 -1.17 22.72
CA VAL A 220 -8.95 -1.79 21.66
C VAL A 220 -9.59 -0.73 20.76
N VAL A 221 -10.11 0.35 21.36
CA VAL A 221 -10.69 1.49 20.62
C VAL A 221 -9.62 2.17 19.77
N GLU A 222 -8.45 2.42 20.35
CA GLU A 222 -7.32 3.02 19.65
C GLU A 222 -6.87 2.16 18.47
N TYR A 223 -6.67 0.85 18.68
CA TYR A 223 -6.30 -0.07 17.61
C TYR A 223 -7.27 -0.01 16.43
N PHE A 224 -8.57 0.00 16.71
CA PHE A 224 -9.59 0.00 15.67
C PHE A 224 -9.69 1.34 14.95
N LEU A 225 -9.70 2.44 15.68
CA LEU A 225 -9.86 3.78 15.13
C LEU A 225 -8.63 4.17 14.31
N VAL A 226 -7.43 3.98 14.86
CA VAL A 226 -6.16 4.22 14.15
C VAL A 226 -6.05 3.30 12.93
N GLY A 227 -6.40 2.03 13.06
CA GLY A 227 -6.27 1.07 11.97
C GLY A 227 -7.18 1.38 10.77
N SER A 228 -8.43 1.74 11.03
CA SER A 228 -9.35 2.14 9.95
C SER A 228 -8.99 3.48 9.35
N PHE A 229 -8.62 4.47 10.17
CA PHE A 229 -8.23 5.79 9.69
C PHE A 229 -6.98 5.73 8.81
N ALA A 230 -5.95 5.01 9.25
CA ALA A 230 -4.74 4.79 8.46
C ALA A 230 -5.05 4.08 7.12
N SER A 231 -5.96 3.10 7.13
CA SER A 231 -6.38 2.39 5.92
C SER A 231 -7.08 3.31 4.91
N TRP A 232 -7.97 4.20 5.38
CA TRP A 232 -8.65 5.16 4.50
C TRP A 232 -7.72 6.23 3.96
N ILE A 233 -6.85 6.79 4.81
CA ILE A 233 -5.82 7.74 4.37
C ILE A 233 -4.98 7.13 3.27
N PHE A 234 -4.51 5.89 3.44
CA PHE A 234 -3.70 5.23 2.42
C PHE A 234 -4.46 5.07 1.10
N ALA A 235 -5.76 4.74 1.14
CA ALA A 235 -6.59 4.62 -0.05
C ALA A 235 -6.79 5.96 -0.78
N PHE A 236 -7.13 7.02 -0.04
CA PHE A 236 -7.33 8.35 -0.62
C PHE A 236 -6.02 8.98 -1.10
N ALA A 237 -4.91 8.78 -0.37
CA ALA A 237 -3.59 9.23 -0.82
C ALA A 237 -3.19 8.53 -2.13
N SER A 238 -3.44 7.22 -2.24
CA SER A 238 -3.18 6.49 -3.47
C SER A 238 -4.06 6.97 -4.63
N LEU A 239 -5.34 7.29 -4.37
CA LEU A 239 -6.23 7.89 -5.37
C LEU A 239 -5.73 9.26 -5.83
N ALA A 240 -5.22 10.09 -4.92
CA ALA A 240 -4.63 11.39 -5.26
C ALA A 240 -3.39 11.24 -6.16
N LEU A 241 -2.58 10.18 -5.97
CA LEU A 241 -1.47 9.87 -6.89
C LEU A 241 -1.96 9.55 -8.30
N VAL A 242 -3.07 8.80 -8.44
CA VAL A 242 -3.66 8.55 -9.76
C VAL A 242 -4.20 9.83 -10.39
N ALA A 243 -4.82 10.71 -9.59
CA ALA A 243 -5.34 11.97 -10.10
C ALA A 243 -4.24 12.94 -10.56
N ALA A 244 -3.03 12.82 -9.99
CA ALA A 244 -1.86 13.64 -10.34
C ALA A 244 -0.97 13.04 -11.45
N ALA A 245 -1.30 11.84 -11.95
CA ALA A 245 -0.52 11.10 -12.96
C ALA A 245 -1.17 11.18 -14.34
#